data_AF-A0A7U9RY58-F1
#
_entry.id   AF-A0A7U9RY58-F1
#
_cell.length_a   1.000
_cell.length_b   1.000
_cell.length_c   1.000
_cell.angle_alpha   90.00
_cell.angle_beta   90.00
_cell.angle_gamma   90.00
#
_symmetry.space_group_name_H-M   'P 1'
#
loop_
_entity.id
_entity.type
_entity.pdbx_description
1 polymer ?
#
loop_
_entity_poly.entity_id
_entity_poly.type
_entity_poly.pdbx_seq_one_letter_code
_entity_poly.pdbx_strand_id
1 'polypeptide(L)'
;MDTRIYVMTHKKIAVIPDPAYVLLHVGRAGSGELGYIGDHTGDHISEKNPRYCELTGLYWLWKNVRCDIIGICHYRRYFVREEKLLDRAYIEDKIASYPIIVPNSSCVKDADVREHYAKRHYTKDLDLCREVIAEQYPAYLSAFDFAMETILVSVGNMWITRKDIFDRYCAWLFDILFRVEQKIDLTGYDEYQSRVMGFLSERLFRAWLLMQTEPVTEEAMKLIEPSDFLNAEKKADLMYQCVKLKIEPLLRLYRMGAMQGTLAQPLDCADDFEGKMPVWVCWWQGEAEMPELIRLCIRSIKERLEEETMAFRLVTLENCMRYVSFTGSVIQKFNEGKISYTHLSDLMRAELLYRYGGMWIDATYVLTAPFPKDIFAFPIYTLRFQTPVWSADITKGRWSGNFWYAPKGKKLFQFLMESLWYYWEVEDELIDYYLIDYVIAAAFEEFPEVKAELEQCPFCKADVFALHGWMNGKATPERIEKVQRGGFLYKLNHHADYQKENMAGEKTIYGYLCGQ
;
A
#
# COMPACT_ATOMS: atom_id res chain seq x y z
N MET A 1 11.83 10.56 17.40
CA MET A 1 13.31 10.57 17.49
C MET A 1 13.88 11.16 16.20
N ASP A 2 15.10 11.69 16.12
CA ASP A 2 15.73 12.07 14.84
C ASP A 2 16.20 10.81 14.10
N THR A 3 15.37 10.33 13.18
CA THR A 3 15.58 9.10 12.41
C THR A 3 15.98 9.43 10.98
N ARG A 4 17.16 8.97 10.55
CA ARG A 4 17.70 9.24 9.20
C ARG A 4 18.23 7.97 8.56
N ILE A 5 17.69 7.60 7.40
CA ILE A 5 18.11 6.44 6.62
C ILE A 5 18.89 6.93 5.39
N TYR A 6 20.17 6.62 5.32
CA TYR A 6 21.01 7.07 4.22
C TYR A 6 21.04 6.05 3.09
N VAL A 7 20.75 6.51 1.89
CA VAL A 7 20.74 5.69 0.68
C VAL A 7 22.00 5.98 -0.12
N MET A 8 22.94 5.03 -0.09
CA MET A 8 24.24 5.17 -0.74
C MET A 8 24.11 4.98 -2.25
N THR A 9 24.57 5.98 -3.00
CA THR A 9 24.50 5.98 -4.46
C THR A 9 25.75 6.59 -5.10
N HIS A 10 26.07 6.14 -6.31
CA HIS A 10 27.11 6.71 -7.18
C HIS A 10 26.52 7.25 -8.49
N LYS A 11 25.18 7.30 -8.61
CA LYS A 11 24.46 7.81 -9.78
C LYS A 11 23.18 8.52 -9.37
N LYS A 12 22.63 9.33 -10.29
CA LYS A 12 21.30 9.91 -10.09
C LYS A 12 20.25 8.80 -10.03
N ILE A 13 19.34 8.90 -9.08
CA ILE A 13 18.20 8.00 -8.93
C ILE A 13 16.90 8.79 -8.80
N ALA A 14 15.77 8.13 -9.03
CA ALA A 14 14.46 8.73 -8.86
C ALA A 14 14.19 9.10 -7.40
N VAL A 15 13.24 10.02 -7.19
CA VAL A 15 12.83 10.48 -5.87
C VAL A 15 12.30 9.31 -5.05
N ILE A 16 12.74 9.22 -3.80
CA ILE A 16 12.23 8.27 -2.82
C ILE A 16 11.09 8.98 -2.06
N PRO A 17 9.91 8.35 -1.91
CA PRO A 17 8.71 9.04 -1.42
C PRO A 17 8.79 9.45 0.06
N ASP A 18 9.60 8.77 0.88
CA ASP A 18 9.73 9.05 2.30
C ASP A 18 10.94 9.97 2.59
N PRO A 19 10.74 11.16 3.18
CA PRO A 19 11.81 12.11 3.48
C PRO A 19 12.82 11.61 4.53
N ALA A 20 12.51 10.55 5.28
CA ALA A 20 13.49 9.90 6.17
C ALA A 20 14.64 9.26 5.39
N TYR A 21 14.47 8.99 4.09
CA TYR A 21 15.48 8.40 3.21
C TYR A 21 16.30 9.49 2.51
N VAL A 22 17.50 9.73 3.01
CA VAL A 22 18.41 10.78 2.55
C VAL A 22 19.44 10.20 1.57
N LEU A 23 19.51 10.75 0.36
CA LEU A 23 20.50 10.33 -0.64
C LEU A 23 21.91 10.78 -0.22
N LEU A 24 22.85 9.84 -0.21
CA LEU A 24 24.28 10.08 0.05
C LEU A 24 25.10 9.65 -1.17
N HIS A 25 25.79 10.61 -1.79
CA HIS A 25 26.71 10.35 -2.88
C HIS A 25 28.04 9.83 -2.33
N VAL A 26 28.30 8.54 -2.54
CA VAL A 26 29.55 7.87 -2.15
C VAL A 26 30.61 7.96 -3.25
N GLY A 27 31.89 8.10 -2.87
CA GLY A 27 32.98 8.28 -3.81
C GLY A 27 32.95 9.64 -4.52
N ARG A 28 32.30 10.63 -3.92
CA ARG A 28 32.07 11.96 -4.50
C ARG A 28 33.37 12.67 -4.90
N ALA A 29 34.47 12.47 -4.17
CA ALA A 29 35.77 13.06 -4.48
C ALA A 29 36.35 12.59 -5.83
N GLY A 30 35.97 11.40 -6.29
CA GLY A 30 36.42 10.82 -7.56
C GLY A 30 35.42 10.93 -8.71
N SER A 31 34.28 11.63 -8.54
CA SER A 31 33.17 11.61 -9.49
C SER A 31 32.53 13.00 -9.73
N GLY A 32 31.58 13.09 -10.69
CA GLY A 32 30.85 14.32 -11.03
C GLY A 32 29.63 14.58 -10.12
N GLU A 33 29.17 15.83 -10.02
CA GLU A 33 28.11 16.20 -9.07
C GLU A 33 26.75 15.60 -9.40
N LEU A 34 26.07 15.08 -8.37
CA LEU A 34 24.71 14.51 -8.50
C LEU A 34 23.62 15.38 -7.88
N GLY A 35 23.98 16.43 -7.12
CA GLY A 35 23.04 17.27 -6.37
C GLY A 35 22.60 16.68 -5.03
N TYR A 36 23.34 15.70 -4.50
CA TYR A 36 23.11 15.07 -3.21
C TYR A 36 24.22 15.44 -2.23
N ILE A 37 23.98 15.27 -0.93
CA ILE A 37 25.04 15.31 0.07
C ILE A 37 26.11 14.28 -0.34
N GLY A 38 27.37 14.68 -0.35
CA GLY A 38 28.48 13.82 -0.76
C GLY A 38 29.42 13.51 0.39
N ASP A 39 29.98 12.31 0.36
CA ASP A 39 30.89 11.76 1.40
C ASP A 39 32.31 12.38 1.43
N HIS A 40 32.53 13.46 0.69
CA HIS A 40 33.81 14.17 0.50
C HIS A 40 33.97 15.47 1.31
N THR A 41 33.19 15.64 2.39
CA THR A 41 33.24 16.85 3.24
C THR A 41 33.56 16.49 4.69
N GLY A 42 34.08 17.42 5.48
CA GLY A 42 34.43 17.15 6.88
C GLY A 42 35.55 16.11 7.02
N ASP A 43 35.42 15.16 7.94
CA ASP A 43 36.35 14.02 8.05
C ASP A 43 35.85 12.87 7.15
N HIS A 44 36.66 12.50 6.16
CA HIS A 44 36.25 11.57 5.10
C HIS A 44 37.37 10.69 4.55
N ILE A 45 36.95 9.66 3.81
CA ILE A 45 37.80 8.78 3.01
C ILE A 45 37.23 8.57 1.59
N SER A 46 36.50 9.56 1.05
CA SER A 46 35.80 9.49 -0.24
C SER A 46 36.67 9.00 -1.40
N GLU A 47 37.93 9.41 -1.44
CA GLU A 47 38.94 9.02 -2.44
C GLU A 47 39.24 7.52 -2.42
N LYS A 48 38.97 6.84 -1.30
CA LYS A 48 39.16 5.40 -1.13
C LYS A 48 37.99 4.56 -1.63
N ASN A 49 36.96 5.17 -2.21
CA ASN A 49 35.75 4.48 -2.69
C ASN A 49 36.02 3.30 -3.66
N PRO A 50 37.01 3.35 -4.57
CA PRO A 50 37.34 2.18 -5.40
C PRO A 50 37.66 0.90 -4.60
N ARG A 51 38.10 1.05 -3.34
CA ARG A 51 38.46 -0.05 -2.43
C ARG A 51 37.40 -0.28 -1.35
N TYR A 52 36.91 0.79 -0.77
CA TYR A 52 35.98 0.79 0.37
C TYR A 52 34.51 0.75 -0.04
N CYS A 53 34.20 1.01 -1.32
CA CYS A 53 32.82 1.06 -1.83
C CYS A 53 31.94 1.95 -0.93
N GLU A 54 30.72 1.49 -0.62
CA GLU A 54 29.76 2.12 0.29
C GLU A 54 30.33 2.46 1.69
N LEU A 55 31.43 1.85 2.13
CA LEU A 55 32.05 2.16 3.42
C LEU A 55 32.61 3.59 3.49
N THR A 56 32.89 4.26 2.36
CA THR A 56 33.26 5.68 2.41
C THR A 56 32.11 6.54 2.90
N GLY A 57 30.88 6.21 2.50
CA GLY A 57 29.66 6.78 3.05
C GLY A 57 29.49 6.42 4.53
N LEU A 58 29.68 5.15 4.89
CA LEU A 58 29.57 4.68 6.29
C LEU A 58 30.55 5.44 7.21
N TYR A 59 31.79 5.64 6.79
CA TYR A 59 32.79 6.45 7.50
C TYR A 59 32.36 7.90 7.63
N TRP A 60 31.89 8.51 6.54
CA TRP A 60 31.44 9.89 6.56
C TRP A 60 30.26 10.10 7.52
N LEU A 61 29.31 9.16 7.55
CA LEU A 61 28.19 9.17 8.49
C LEU A 61 28.65 9.06 9.95
N TRP A 62 29.64 8.20 10.22
CA TRP A 62 30.22 8.07 11.56
C TRP A 62 30.79 9.40 12.06
N LYS A 63 31.55 10.10 11.22
CA LYS A 63 32.28 11.31 11.63
C LYS A 63 31.45 12.59 11.61
N ASN A 64 30.50 12.69 10.69
CA ASN A 64 29.88 13.99 10.35
C ASN A 64 28.40 14.08 10.72
N VAL A 65 27.72 12.96 11.03
CA VAL A 65 26.28 12.95 11.32
C VAL A 65 26.00 12.74 12.81
N ARG A 66 25.03 13.51 13.32
CA ARG A 66 24.40 13.31 14.62
C ARG A 66 22.89 13.15 14.42
N CYS A 67 22.34 12.08 14.97
CA CYS A 67 20.91 11.73 14.98
C CYS A 67 20.67 10.66 16.06
N ASP A 68 19.42 10.30 16.34
CA ASP A 68 19.09 9.27 17.33
C ASP A 68 19.17 7.87 16.70
N ILE A 69 18.58 7.72 15.51
CA ILE A 69 18.52 6.48 14.75
C ILE A 69 19.13 6.74 13.38
N ILE A 70 20.01 5.84 12.96
CA ILE A 70 20.69 5.89 11.67
C ILE A 70 20.49 4.58 10.92
N GLY A 71 20.22 4.68 9.62
CA GLY A 71 20.11 3.51 8.76
C GLY A 71 20.93 3.65 7.48
N ILE A 72 21.23 2.51 6.88
CA ILE A 72 21.95 2.40 5.61
C ILE A 72 21.16 1.52 4.66
N CYS A 73 20.89 2.07 3.48
CA CYS A 73 20.36 1.38 2.32
C CYS A 73 21.26 1.63 1.11
N HIS A 74 21.14 0.79 0.09
CA HIS A 74 21.80 1.03 -1.19
C HIS A 74 20.74 1.54 -2.18
N TYR A 75 21.19 2.22 -3.23
CA TYR A 75 20.31 2.85 -4.23
C TYR A 75 19.30 1.91 -4.94
N ARG A 76 19.39 0.59 -4.74
CA ARG A 76 18.45 -0.43 -5.26
C ARG A 76 18.03 -1.47 -4.23
N ARG A 77 18.36 -1.30 -2.95
CA ARG A 77 18.06 -2.27 -1.89
C ARG A 77 17.49 -1.54 -0.70
N TYR A 78 16.26 -1.87 -0.35
CA TYR A 78 15.48 -1.16 0.66
C TYR A 78 14.83 -2.14 1.62
N PHE A 79 14.73 -1.75 2.88
CA PHE A 79 13.90 -2.44 3.86
C PHE A 79 12.44 -2.20 3.53
N VAL A 80 11.66 -3.27 3.47
CA VAL A 80 10.24 -3.22 3.11
C VAL A 80 9.38 -4.07 4.02
N ARG A 81 8.12 -3.66 4.17
CA ARG A 81 7.05 -4.42 4.79
C ARG A 81 5.80 -4.22 3.95
N GLU A 82 5.12 -5.33 3.61
CA GLU A 82 3.91 -5.29 2.75
C GLU A 82 4.15 -4.50 1.46
N GLU A 83 5.29 -4.75 0.81
CA GLU A 83 5.72 -4.09 -0.44
C GLU A 83 5.99 -2.58 -0.34
N LYS A 84 5.96 -1.99 0.86
CA LYS A 84 6.24 -0.57 1.11
C LYS A 84 7.54 -0.38 1.88
N LEU A 85 8.17 0.78 1.73
CA LEU A 85 9.30 1.19 2.56
C LEU A 85 8.94 1.13 4.05
N LEU A 86 9.90 0.75 4.90
CA LEU A 86 9.72 0.96 6.33
C LEU A 86 9.63 2.45 6.62
N ASP A 87 8.50 2.89 7.14
CA ASP A 87 8.30 4.27 7.54
C ASP A 87 8.95 4.57 8.90
N ARG A 88 9.12 5.87 9.18
CA ARG A 88 9.73 6.35 10.42
C ARG A 88 9.03 5.85 11.69
N ALA A 89 7.70 5.80 11.70
CA ALA A 89 6.95 5.42 12.89
C ALA A 89 7.19 3.94 13.22
N TYR A 90 7.19 3.09 12.20
CA TYR A 90 7.52 1.68 12.33
C TYR A 90 8.95 1.46 12.82
N ILE A 91 9.92 2.18 12.23
CA ILE A 91 11.34 2.07 12.63
C ILE A 91 11.51 2.46 14.10
N GLU A 92 10.94 3.59 14.52
CA GLU A 92 11.05 4.09 15.89
C GLU A 92 10.42 3.13 16.92
N ASP A 93 9.24 2.55 16.60
CA ASP A 93 8.59 1.54 17.42
C ASP A 93 9.43 0.25 17.52
N LYS A 94 9.93 -0.25 16.39
CA LYS A 94 10.72 -1.48 16.35
C LYS A 94 12.03 -1.33 17.11
N ILE A 95 12.74 -0.21 16.94
CA ILE A 95 14.02 0.10 17.61
C ILE A 95 13.88 0.12 19.13
N ALA A 96 12.70 0.46 19.67
CA ALA A 96 12.45 0.46 21.12
C ALA A 96 12.61 -0.95 21.73
N SER A 97 12.29 -2.00 20.98
CA SER A 97 12.43 -3.40 21.41
C SER A 97 13.68 -4.08 20.85
N TYR A 98 14.06 -3.73 19.62
CA TYR A 98 15.17 -4.32 18.86
C TYR A 98 16.04 -3.20 18.31
N PRO A 99 17.05 -2.71 19.05
CA PRO A 99 17.82 -1.54 18.68
C PRO A 99 18.73 -1.75 17.46
N ILE A 100 18.78 -2.98 16.92
CA ILE A 100 19.50 -3.36 15.71
C ILE A 100 18.51 -4.08 14.77
N ILE A 101 18.27 -3.48 13.60
CA ILE A 101 17.47 -4.05 12.51
C ILE A 101 18.42 -4.35 11.34
N VAL A 102 18.48 -5.61 10.91
CA VAL A 102 19.30 -6.03 9.76
C VAL A 102 18.42 -6.63 8.65
N PRO A 103 18.90 -6.73 7.40
CA PRO A 103 18.21 -7.46 6.38
C PRO A 103 18.05 -8.92 6.80
N ASN A 104 16.99 -9.57 6.31
CA ASN A 104 16.83 -11.02 6.46
C ASN A 104 18.11 -11.76 6.05
N SER A 105 18.65 -12.56 6.97
CA SER A 105 19.91 -13.28 6.73
C SER A 105 19.77 -14.19 5.52
N SER A 106 20.75 -14.15 4.63
CA SER A 106 20.80 -15.04 3.48
C SER A 106 21.71 -16.22 3.76
N CYS A 107 21.32 -17.41 3.30
CA CYS A 107 22.22 -18.56 3.28
C CYS A 107 23.10 -18.51 2.02
N VAL A 108 24.40 -18.72 2.18
CA VAL A 108 25.28 -19.01 1.03
C VAL A 108 24.92 -20.36 0.44
N LYS A 109 25.22 -20.56 -0.86
CA LYS A 109 25.01 -21.85 -1.55
C LYS A 109 26.18 -22.82 -1.38
N ASP A 110 27.29 -22.32 -0.85
CA ASP A 110 28.53 -23.05 -0.60
C ASP A 110 28.46 -23.73 0.78
N ALA A 111 29.45 -24.55 1.14
CA ALA A 111 29.42 -25.29 2.42
C ALA A 111 29.41 -24.35 3.62
N ASP A 112 30.13 -23.24 3.53
CA ASP A 112 30.21 -22.19 4.54
C ASP A 112 30.60 -20.83 3.92
N VAL A 113 30.61 -19.78 4.75
CA VAL A 113 30.96 -18.42 4.34
C VAL A 113 32.43 -18.31 3.90
N ARG A 114 33.33 -19.14 4.44
CA ARG A 114 34.74 -19.20 4.06
C ARG A 114 34.91 -19.67 2.62
N GLU A 115 34.28 -20.78 2.26
CA GLU A 115 34.27 -21.32 0.90
C GLU A 115 33.56 -20.36 -0.06
N HIS A 116 32.47 -19.73 0.39
CA HIS A 116 31.78 -18.69 -0.38
C HIS A 116 32.72 -17.52 -0.73
N TYR A 117 33.56 -17.07 0.21
CA TYR A 117 34.59 -16.06 -0.03
C TYR A 117 35.68 -16.59 -0.98
N ALA A 118 36.23 -17.77 -0.71
CA ALA A 118 37.33 -18.37 -1.48
C ALA A 118 37.00 -18.56 -2.97
N LYS A 119 35.75 -18.87 -3.30
CA LYS A 119 35.30 -19.04 -4.70
C LYS A 119 35.16 -17.71 -5.46
N ARG A 120 35.16 -16.57 -4.78
CA ARG A 120 34.83 -15.25 -5.36
C ARG A 120 35.92 -14.21 -5.17
N HIS A 121 36.78 -14.38 -4.18
CA HIS A 121 37.77 -13.42 -3.73
C HIS A 121 39.06 -14.12 -3.31
N TYR A 122 40.15 -13.37 -3.18
CA TYR A 122 41.44 -13.93 -2.80
C TYR A 122 41.50 -14.25 -1.30
N THR A 123 41.64 -15.52 -0.95
CA THR A 123 41.64 -16.00 0.46
C THR A 123 42.73 -15.36 1.31
N LYS A 124 43.87 -14.99 0.71
CA LYS A 124 44.96 -14.28 1.40
C LYS A 124 44.49 -13.01 2.12
N ASP A 125 43.46 -12.33 1.61
CA ASP A 125 42.94 -11.10 2.21
C ASP A 125 42.07 -11.40 3.43
N LEU A 126 41.31 -12.49 3.38
CA LEU A 126 40.51 -12.97 4.51
C LEU A 126 41.43 -13.46 5.65
N ASP A 127 42.50 -14.17 5.29
CA ASP A 127 43.51 -14.66 6.24
C ASP A 127 44.25 -13.49 6.89
N LEU A 128 44.69 -12.49 6.11
CA LEU A 128 45.27 -11.25 6.63
C LEU A 128 44.30 -10.50 7.57
N CYS A 129 43.02 -10.44 7.21
CA CYS A 129 42.00 -9.81 8.05
C CYS A 129 41.87 -10.54 9.40
N ARG A 130 41.87 -11.88 9.38
CA ARG A 130 41.86 -12.70 10.58
C ARG A 130 43.10 -12.47 11.46
N GLU A 131 44.28 -12.37 10.86
CA GLU A 131 45.53 -12.05 11.58
C GLU A 131 45.44 -10.69 12.28
N VAL A 132 44.94 -9.66 11.59
CA VAL A 132 44.73 -8.33 12.17
C VAL A 132 43.74 -8.39 13.35
N ILE A 133 42.66 -9.16 13.25
CA ILE A 133 41.73 -9.37 14.37
C ILE A 133 42.45 -10.05 15.54
N ALA A 134 43.27 -11.08 15.30
CA ALA A 134 44.01 -11.76 16.35
C ALA A 134 45.00 -10.81 17.07
N GLU A 135 45.63 -9.89 16.34
CA GLU A 135 46.55 -8.88 16.87
C GLU A 135 45.82 -7.78 17.68
N GLN A 136 44.76 -7.18 17.13
CA GLN A 136 44.13 -5.98 17.69
C GLN A 136 42.91 -6.28 18.58
N TYR A 137 42.15 -7.31 18.24
CA TYR A 137 40.87 -7.66 18.85
C TYR A 137 40.76 -9.17 19.13
N PRO A 138 41.68 -9.77 19.91
CA PRO A 138 41.73 -11.23 20.09
C PRO A 138 40.42 -11.82 20.64
N ALA A 139 39.64 -11.05 21.40
CA ALA A 139 38.33 -11.45 21.88
C ALA A 139 37.28 -11.69 20.76
N TYR A 140 37.48 -11.12 19.57
CA TYR A 140 36.59 -11.31 18.41
C TYR A 140 37.00 -12.51 17.54
N LEU A 141 38.17 -13.12 17.77
CA LEU A 141 38.71 -14.13 16.88
C LEU A 141 37.80 -15.35 16.75
N SER A 142 37.29 -15.87 17.88
CA SER A 142 36.36 -17.01 17.88
C SER A 142 35.04 -16.69 17.18
N ALA A 143 34.52 -15.46 17.34
CA ALA A 143 33.30 -15.03 16.66
C ALA A 143 33.51 -14.88 15.14
N PHE A 144 34.67 -14.39 14.73
CA PHE A 144 35.06 -14.31 13.32
C PHE A 144 35.16 -15.71 12.70
N ASP A 145 35.86 -16.63 13.35
CA ASP A 145 36.00 -18.01 12.86
C ASP A 145 34.66 -18.71 12.76
N PHE A 146 33.84 -18.61 13.80
CA PHE A 146 32.49 -19.15 13.78
C PHE A 146 31.65 -18.56 12.64
N ALA A 147 31.67 -17.24 12.45
CA ALA A 147 30.94 -16.61 11.34
C ALA A 147 31.35 -17.16 9.97
N MET A 148 32.64 -17.49 9.78
CA MET A 148 33.16 -18.06 8.53
C MET A 148 32.77 -19.52 8.33
N GLU A 149 32.54 -20.27 9.41
CA GLU A 149 32.11 -21.68 9.40
C GLU A 149 30.58 -21.86 9.32
N THR A 150 29.82 -20.77 9.44
CA THR A 150 28.36 -20.81 9.23
C THR A 150 27.99 -20.65 7.76
N ILE A 151 26.72 -20.88 7.43
CA ILE A 151 26.15 -20.57 6.10
C ILE A 151 25.49 -19.19 6.03
N LEU A 152 25.41 -18.44 7.14
CA LEU A 152 24.66 -17.18 7.21
C LEU A 152 25.57 -15.99 6.89
N VAL A 153 25.15 -15.15 5.94
CA VAL A 153 25.88 -13.95 5.54
C VAL A 153 24.99 -12.72 5.57
N SER A 154 25.58 -11.59 5.99
CA SER A 154 24.95 -10.27 6.00
C SER A 154 25.60 -9.39 4.93
N VAL A 155 25.06 -9.43 3.72
CA VAL A 155 25.61 -8.75 2.54
C VAL A 155 25.19 -7.28 2.50
N GLY A 156 26.06 -6.41 1.99
CA GLY A 156 25.77 -5.00 1.74
C GLY A 156 25.95 -4.06 2.93
N ASN A 157 26.36 -4.50 4.12
CA ASN A 157 26.53 -3.61 5.28
C ASN A 157 25.28 -2.71 5.55
N MET A 158 24.10 -3.18 5.17
CA MET A 158 22.83 -2.49 5.36
C MET A 158 22.26 -2.85 6.72
N TRP A 159 21.75 -1.86 7.43
CA TRP A 159 21.14 -2.01 8.76
C TRP A 159 20.51 -0.69 9.20
N ILE A 160 19.64 -0.75 10.22
CA ILE A 160 19.08 0.41 10.91
C ILE A 160 19.32 0.20 12.40
N THR A 161 19.85 1.21 13.07
CA THR A 161 20.27 1.09 14.48
C THR A 161 20.24 2.44 15.18
N ARG A 162 20.35 2.42 16.51
CA ARG A 162 20.70 3.63 17.25
C ARG A 162 22.10 4.13 16.91
N LYS A 163 22.31 5.44 16.97
CA LYS A 163 23.58 6.09 16.60
C LYS A 163 24.76 5.70 17.51
N ASP A 164 24.53 5.47 18.80
CA ASP A 164 25.56 5.00 19.74
C ASP A 164 26.13 3.63 19.33
N ILE A 165 25.25 2.71 18.92
CA ILE A 165 25.62 1.38 18.44
C ILE A 165 26.37 1.48 17.10
N PHE A 166 25.89 2.34 16.19
CA PHE A 166 26.55 2.62 14.92
C PHE A 166 28.00 3.11 15.12
N ASP A 167 28.21 4.02 16.07
CA ASP A 167 29.53 4.60 16.33
C ASP A 167 30.51 3.59 16.93
N ARG A 168 30.03 2.69 17.79
CA ARG A 168 30.83 1.56 18.31
C ARG A 168 31.25 0.61 17.19
N TYR A 169 30.32 0.28 16.28
CA TYR A 169 30.64 -0.56 15.13
C TYR A 169 31.68 0.10 14.21
N CYS A 170 31.49 1.38 13.87
CA CYS A 170 32.41 2.09 12.97
C CYS A 170 33.81 2.22 13.56
N ALA A 171 33.92 2.53 14.86
CA ALA A 171 35.21 2.59 15.54
C ALA A 171 35.97 1.26 15.44
N TRP A 172 35.29 0.14 15.68
CA TRP A 172 35.87 -1.20 15.56
C TRP A 172 36.21 -1.57 14.11
N LEU A 173 35.27 -1.37 13.18
CA LEU A 173 35.41 -1.75 11.77
C LEU A 173 36.58 -1.01 11.12
N PHE A 174 36.63 0.32 11.23
CA PHE A 174 37.63 1.10 10.52
C PHE A 174 39.03 0.97 11.11
N ASP A 175 39.17 0.72 12.42
CA ASP A 175 40.47 0.42 13.00
C ASP A 175 41.08 -0.85 12.40
N ILE A 176 40.28 -1.92 12.26
CA ILE A 176 40.68 -3.15 11.58
C ILE A 176 40.98 -2.90 10.10
N LEU A 177 40.05 -2.29 9.36
CA LEU A 177 40.21 -2.13 7.91
C LEU A 177 41.40 -1.22 7.54
N PHE A 178 41.69 -0.17 8.32
CA PHE A 178 42.88 0.65 8.08
C PHE A 178 44.16 -0.11 8.37
N ARG A 179 44.16 -1.02 9.36
CA ARG A 179 45.30 -1.89 9.62
C ARG A 179 45.50 -2.93 8.52
N VAL A 180 44.42 -3.50 7.97
CA VAL A 180 44.48 -4.38 6.79
C VAL A 180 45.00 -3.61 5.57
N GLU A 181 44.51 -2.39 5.34
CA GLU A 181 44.93 -1.54 4.21
C GLU A 181 46.45 -1.28 4.21
N GLN A 182 47.08 -1.15 5.37
CA GLN A 182 48.52 -0.96 5.49
C GLN A 182 49.35 -2.19 5.09
N LYS A 183 48.78 -3.39 5.21
CA LYS A 183 49.49 -4.67 5.02
C LYS A 183 49.13 -5.36 3.69
N ILE A 184 48.00 -5.02 3.10
CA ILE A 184 47.45 -5.75 1.95
C ILE A 184 48.27 -5.53 0.68
N ASP A 185 48.50 -6.61 -0.07
CA ASP A 185 49.14 -6.57 -1.38
C ASP A 185 48.11 -6.71 -2.50
N LEU A 186 47.87 -5.59 -3.20
CA LEU A 186 46.91 -5.49 -4.31
C LEU A 186 47.55 -5.78 -5.68
N THR A 187 48.81 -6.24 -5.72
CA THR A 187 49.49 -6.56 -6.98
C THR A 187 48.68 -7.59 -7.77
N GLY A 188 48.31 -7.23 -9.00
CA GLY A 188 47.54 -8.08 -9.91
C GLY A 188 46.02 -8.05 -9.72
N TYR A 189 45.47 -7.17 -8.88
CA TYR A 189 44.02 -7.06 -8.68
C TYR A 189 43.38 -6.32 -9.85
N ASP A 190 42.22 -6.80 -10.31
CA ASP A 190 41.35 -6.05 -11.22
C ASP A 190 40.45 -5.05 -10.47
N GLU A 191 39.63 -4.30 -11.19
CA GLU A 191 38.70 -3.32 -10.59
C GLU A 191 37.70 -3.97 -9.62
N TYR A 192 37.33 -5.23 -9.87
CA TYR A 192 36.37 -5.94 -9.01
C TYR A 192 37.03 -6.38 -7.69
N GLN A 193 38.19 -7.01 -7.75
CA GLN A 193 38.94 -7.48 -6.58
C GLN A 193 39.51 -6.33 -5.76
N SER A 194 39.76 -5.17 -6.39
CA SER A 194 40.19 -3.95 -5.68
C SER A 194 39.20 -3.51 -4.60
N ARG A 195 37.93 -3.94 -4.66
CA ARG A 195 36.86 -3.67 -3.69
C ARG A 195 36.96 -4.49 -2.39
N VAL A 196 38.12 -5.09 -2.14
CA VAL A 196 38.40 -6.02 -1.04
C VAL A 196 37.92 -5.55 0.34
N MET A 197 38.05 -4.26 0.65
CA MET A 197 37.62 -3.74 1.96
C MET A 197 36.10 -3.86 2.15
N GLY A 198 35.33 -3.64 1.09
CA GLY A 198 33.88 -3.86 1.09
C GLY A 198 33.52 -5.34 1.26
N PHE A 199 34.29 -6.25 0.65
CA PHE A 199 34.05 -7.69 0.81
C PHE A 199 34.38 -8.17 2.23
N LEU A 200 35.47 -7.69 2.81
CA LEU A 200 35.88 -8.00 4.18
C LEU A 200 34.87 -7.45 5.20
N SER A 201 34.36 -6.23 5.00
CA SER A 201 33.43 -5.61 5.94
C SER A 201 32.13 -6.40 6.11
N GLU A 202 31.61 -7.02 5.04
CA GLU A 202 30.41 -7.87 5.11
C GLU A 202 30.61 -9.08 6.03
N ARG A 203 31.84 -9.63 6.07
CA ARG A 203 32.20 -10.76 6.96
C ARG A 203 32.41 -10.26 8.39
N LEU A 204 33.11 -9.14 8.53
CA LEU A 204 33.33 -8.47 9.81
C LEU A 204 32.01 -8.05 10.48
N PHE A 205 31.01 -7.60 9.71
CA PHE A 205 29.72 -7.20 10.25
C PHE A 205 29.03 -8.35 10.98
N ARG A 206 29.04 -9.55 10.40
CA ARG A 206 28.47 -10.74 11.06
C ARG A 206 29.22 -11.12 12.33
N ALA A 207 30.55 -11.10 12.28
CA ALA A 207 31.38 -11.35 13.46
C ALA A 207 31.09 -10.33 14.58
N TRP A 208 30.87 -9.07 14.21
CA TRP A 208 30.54 -8.03 15.17
C TRP A 208 29.16 -8.20 15.80
N LEU A 209 28.14 -8.56 15.00
CA LEU A 209 26.78 -8.82 15.49
C LEU A 209 26.75 -9.97 16.52
N LEU A 210 27.54 -11.03 16.31
CA LEU A 210 27.65 -12.15 17.25
C LEU A 210 28.20 -11.73 18.63
N MET A 211 28.90 -10.60 18.69
CA MET A 211 29.50 -10.08 19.93
C MET A 211 28.62 -9.03 20.61
N GLN A 212 27.46 -8.67 20.04
CA GLN A 212 26.54 -7.72 20.65
C GLN A 212 25.58 -8.41 21.63
N THR A 213 25.29 -7.73 22.73
CA THR A 213 24.28 -8.19 23.70
C THR A 213 22.89 -7.63 23.38
N GLU A 214 22.83 -6.59 22.56
CA GLU A 214 21.59 -5.99 22.11
C GLU A 214 20.75 -6.95 21.26
N PRO A 215 19.42 -6.96 21.45
CA PRO A 215 18.55 -7.82 20.65
C PRO A 215 18.50 -7.33 19.19
N VAL A 216 18.70 -8.27 18.27
CA VAL A 216 18.69 -8.04 16.82
C VAL A 216 17.38 -8.56 16.24
N THR A 217 16.80 -7.82 15.28
CA THR A 217 15.67 -8.27 14.47
C THR A 217 16.00 -8.19 12.99
N GLU A 218 15.27 -8.97 12.20
CA GLU A 218 15.42 -9.00 10.75
C GLU A 218 14.19 -8.43 10.07
N GLU A 219 14.39 -7.63 9.03
CA GLU A 219 13.32 -7.12 8.17
C GLU A 219 13.60 -7.48 6.71
N ALA A 220 12.53 -7.64 5.93
CA ALA A 220 12.66 -8.01 4.53
C ALA A 220 13.38 -6.92 3.74
N MET A 221 14.35 -7.32 2.92
CA MET A 221 15.01 -6.43 1.98
C MET A 221 14.58 -6.77 0.55
N LYS A 222 14.24 -5.73 -0.22
CA LYS A 222 13.83 -5.87 -1.62
C LYS A 222 14.80 -5.17 -2.54
N LEU A 223 15.16 -5.86 -3.63
CA LEU A 223 15.80 -5.25 -4.79
C LEU A 223 14.72 -4.52 -5.61
N ILE A 224 14.77 -3.18 -5.65
CA ILE A 224 13.76 -2.36 -6.31
C ILE A 224 14.39 -1.05 -6.78
N GLU A 225 14.05 -0.59 -7.98
CA GLU A 225 14.45 0.74 -8.45
C GLU A 225 13.57 1.80 -7.77
N PRO A 226 14.09 2.97 -7.35
CA PRO A 226 13.28 3.96 -6.64
C PRO A 226 12.05 4.44 -7.42
N SER A 227 12.11 4.42 -8.76
CA SER A 227 10.99 4.75 -9.63
C SER A 227 9.78 3.84 -9.41
N ASP A 228 10.01 2.63 -8.92
CA ASP A 228 9.01 1.58 -8.81
C ASP A 228 8.16 1.68 -7.56
N PHE A 229 8.62 2.41 -6.53
CA PHE A 229 7.79 2.73 -5.36
C PHE A 229 6.54 3.53 -5.72
N LEU A 230 6.59 4.26 -6.85
CA LEU A 230 5.47 5.05 -7.36
C LEU A 230 4.75 4.37 -8.54
N ASN A 231 5.07 3.13 -8.90
CA ASN A 231 4.48 2.49 -10.08
C ASN A 231 2.96 2.29 -9.94
N ALA A 232 2.47 2.01 -8.73
CA ALA A 232 1.03 1.91 -8.50
C ALA A 232 0.32 3.25 -8.78
N GLU A 233 0.86 4.35 -8.26
CA GLU A 233 0.32 5.71 -8.47
C GLU A 233 0.39 6.11 -9.94
N LYS A 234 1.55 5.89 -10.58
CA LYS A 234 1.72 6.11 -12.03
C LYS A 234 0.73 5.28 -12.85
N LYS A 235 0.49 4.02 -12.47
CA LYS A 235 -0.50 3.17 -13.13
C LYS A 235 -1.89 3.79 -13.00
N ALA A 236 -2.31 4.19 -11.79
CA ALA A 236 -3.61 4.82 -11.58
C ALA A 236 -3.76 6.11 -12.40
N ASP A 237 -2.74 6.97 -12.42
CA ASP A 237 -2.73 8.19 -13.23
C ASP A 237 -2.82 7.91 -14.74
N LEU A 238 -2.03 6.95 -15.24
CA LEU A 238 -2.08 6.57 -16.66
C LEU A 238 -3.42 5.92 -17.03
N MET A 239 -3.97 5.06 -16.17
CA MET A 239 -5.29 4.47 -16.36
C MET A 239 -6.37 5.55 -16.40
N TYR A 240 -6.30 6.54 -15.51
CA TYR A 240 -7.21 7.69 -15.55
C TYR A 240 -7.14 8.42 -16.90
N GLN A 241 -5.94 8.72 -17.42
CA GLN A 241 -5.80 9.36 -18.74
C GLN A 241 -6.37 8.48 -19.87
N CYS A 242 -6.12 7.17 -19.84
CA CYS A 242 -6.69 6.25 -20.82
C CYS A 242 -8.22 6.22 -20.77
N VAL A 243 -8.82 6.20 -19.57
CA VAL A 243 -10.28 6.27 -19.41
C VAL A 243 -10.83 7.59 -19.93
N LYS A 244 -10.21 8.74 -19.59
CA LYS A 244 -10.61 10.05 -20.15
C LYS A 244 -10.60 10.06 -21.67
N LEU A 245 -9.56 9.49 -22.29
CA LEU A 245 -9.46 9.39 -23.75
C LEU A 245 -10.57 8.51 -24.34
N LYS A 246 -10.88 7.38 -23.69
CA LYS A 246 -11.97 6.50 -24.11
C LYS A 246 -13.33 7.21 -24.05
N ILE A 247 -13.61 8.02 -23.03
CA ILE A 247 -14.89 8.75 -22.90
C ILE A 247 -14.88 10.17 -23.50
N GLU A 248 -13.79 10.59 -24.14
CA GLU A 248 -13.63 11.95 -24.67
C GLU A 248 -14.74 12.38 -25.65
N PRO A 249 -15.28 11.52 -26.54
CA PRO A 249 -16.43 11.89 -27.37
C PRO A 249 -17.64 12.34 -26.55
N LEU A 250 -17.92 11.69 -25.42
CA LEU A 250 -18.99 12.08 -24.51
C LEU A 250 -18.65 13.38 -23.76
N LEU A 251 -17.41 13.53 -23.28
CA LEU A 251 -16.95 14.76 -22.64
C LEU A 251 -17.13 15.98 -23.57
N ARG A 252 -16.86 15.83 -24.88
CA ARG A 252 -17.09 16.88 -25.86
C ARG A 252 -18.56 17.26 -25.99
N LEU A 253 -19.47 16.27 -26.03
CA LEU A 253 -20.91 16.54 -26.09
C LEU A 253 -21.38 17.35 -24.87
N TYR A 254 -20.91 17.00 -23.68
CA TYR A 254 -21.18 17.75 -22.45
C TYR A 254 -20.59 19.17 -22.48
N ARG A 255 -19.33 19.34 -22.90
CA ARG A 255 -18.66 20.65 -23.00
C ARG A 255 -19.33 21.59 -24.00
N MET A 256 -19.83 21.05 -25.11
CA MET A 256 -20.52 21.83 -26.15
C MET A 256 -21.96 22.20 -25.77
N GLY A 257 -22.49 21.67 -24.66
CA GLY A 257 -23.91 21.79 -24.33
C GLY A 257 -24.81 21.15 -25.40
N ALA A 258 -24.27 20.24 -26.21
CA ALA A 258 -24.98 19.58 -27.31
C ALA A 258 -25.88 18.44 -26.82
N MET A 259 -25.77 18.08 -25.53
CA MET A 259 -26.64 17.11 -24.88
C MET A 259 -28.02 17.70 -24.60
N GLN A 260 -29.00 17.36 -25.44
CA GLN A 260 -30.42 17.57 -25.16
C GLN A 260 -31.03 16.26 -24.64
N GLY A 261 -31.31 16.19 -23.33
CA GLY A 261 -31.83 14.98 -22.70
C GLY A 261 -30.72 14.03 -22.28
N THR A 262 -30.97 12.71 -22.39
CA THR A 262 -30.03 11.65 -22.01
C THR A 262 -29.78 10.70 -23.17
N LEU A 263 -28.57 10.12 -23.25
CA LEU A 263 -28.28 9.02 -24.19
C LEU A 263 -28.96 7.70 -23.79
N ALA A 264 -29.57 7.67 -22.60
CA ALA A 264 -30.33 6.53 -22.13
C ALA A 264 -31.49 6.19 -23.04
N GLN A 265 -31.72 4.89 -23.23
CA GLN A 265 -33.00 4.45 -23.78
C GLN A 265 -34.13 4.94 -22.86
N PRO A 266 -35.25 5.42 -23.41
CA PRO A 266 -36.41 5.75 -22.60
C PRO A 266 -36.85 4.53 -21.77
N LEU A 267 -37.08 4.74 -20.49
CA LEU A 267 -37.63 3.74 -19.57
C LEU A 267 -38.77 4.39 -18.81
N ASP A 268 -39.95 3.78 -18.86
CA ASP A 268 -41.09 4.23 -18.07
C ASP A 268 -40.85 3.89 -16.60
N CYS A 269 -40.53 4.91 -15.80
CA CYS A 269 -40.12 4.73 -14.41
C CYS A 269 -41.38 4.60 -13.54
N ALA A 270 -41.83 3.36 -13.30
CA ALA A 270 -42.93 3.10 -12.39
C ALA A 270 -42.60 3.57 -10.96
N ASP A 271 -43.48 4.37 -10.36
CA ASP A 271 -43.42 4.69 -8.93
C ASP A 271 -44.12 3.58 -8.13
N ASP A 272 -43.41 2.46 -7.96
CA ASP A 272 -43.85 1.35 -7.11
C ASP A 272 -43.46 1.53 -5.64
N PHE A 273 -42.94 2.71 -5.26
CA PHE A 273 -42.38 3.00 -3.94
C PHE A 273 -43.35 3.70 -2.99
N GLU A 274 -44.59 3.97 -3.42
CA GLU A 274 -45.60 4.69 -2.64
C GLU A 274 -45.11 6.10 -2.22
N GLY A 275 -44.30 6.74 -3.07
CA GLY A 275 -43.68 8.04 -2.77
C GLY A 275 -42.53 7.98 -1.76
N LYS A 276 -42.14 6.79 -1.29
CA LYS A 276 -41.00 6.59 -0.38
C LYS A 276 -39.69 6.63 -1.16
N MET A 277 -38.62 7.02 -0.48
CA MET A 277 -37.28 7.02 -1.06
C MET A 277 -36.79 5.57 -1.26
N PRO A 278 -36.37 5.16 -2.47
CA PRO A 278 -35.87 3.82 -2.68
C PRO A 278 -34.48 3.64 -2.06
N VAL A 279 -34.26 2.47 -1.43
CA VAL A 279 -32.97 2.02 -0.93
C VAL A 279 -32.58 0.75 -1.70
N TRP A 280 -31.67 0.92 -2.64
CA TRP A 280 -31.23 -0.08 -3.61
C TRP A 280 -30.10 -0.93 -3.04
N VAL A 281 -30.30 -2.24 -3.10
CA VAL A 281 -29.28 -3.26 -2.85
C VAL A 281 -29.29 -4.25 -4.00
N CYS A 282 -28.11 -4.70 -4.44
CA CYS A 282 -28.01 -5.69 -5.50
C CYS A 282 -27.43 -7.01 -4.99
N TRP A 283 -28.10 -8.10 -5.36
CA TRP A 283 -27.54 -9.44 -5.31
C TRP A 283 -28.07 -10.24 -6.49
N TRP A 284 -27.26 -10.35 -7.54
CA TRP A 284 -27.69 -10.82 -8.86
C TRP A 284 -28.35 -12.20 -8.83
N GLN A 285 -27.83 -13.11 -8.01
CA GLN A 285 -28.27 -14.50 -7.89
C GLN A 285 -29.59 -14.67 -7.10
N GLY A 286 -30.11 -13.59 -6.49
CA GLY A 286 -31.34 -13.63 -5.70
C GLY A 286 -31.17 -14.14 -4.25
N GLU A 287 -32.25 -14.04 -3.46
CA GLU A 287 -32.21 -14.32 -2.01
C GLU A 287 -31.89 -15.80 -1.69
N ALA A 288 -32.31 -16.73 -2.56
CA ALA A 288 -32.10 -18.16 -2.35
C ALA A 288 -30.61 -18.53 -2.29
N GLU A 289 -29.83 -18.03 -3.24
CA GLU A 289 -28.39 -18.31 -3.40
C GLU A 289 -27.49 -17.39 -2.55
N MET A 290 -28.08 -16.56 -1.70
CA MET A 290 -27.37 -15.55 -0.92
C MET A 290 -26.53 -16.18 0.20
N PRO A 291 -25.22 -15.92 0.30
CA PRO A 291 -24.40 -16.39 1.42
C PRO A 291 -24.90 -15.85 2.76
N GLU A 292 -24.66 -16.58 3.86
CA GLU A 292 -25.11 -16.20 5.20
C GLU A 292 -24.67 -14.79 5.61
N LEU A 293 -23.42 -14.42 5.31
CA LEU A 293 -22.90 -13.08 5.57
C LEU A 293 -23.71 -11.99 4.85
N ILE A 294 -24.11 -12.23 3.60
CA ILE A 294 -24.88 -11.27 2.81
C ILE A 294 -26.32 -11.20 3.32
N ARG A 295 -26.91 -12.34 3.72
CA ARG A 295 -28.23 -12.37 4.38
C ARG A 295 -28.21 -11.56 5.68
N LEU A 296 -27.16 -11.70 6.48
CA LEU A 296 -26.94 -10.91 7.69
C LEU A 296 -26.91 -9.41 7.35
N CYS A 297 -26.10 -9.02 6.36
CA CYS A 297 -25.99 -7.62 5.94
C CYS A 297 -27.34 -7.05 5.50
N ILE A 298 -28.02 -7.72 4.57
CA ILE A 298 -29.32 -7.27 4.06
C ILE A 298 -30.40 -7.23 5.13
N ARG A 299 -30.43 -8.22 6.03
CA ARG A 299 -31.33 -8.18 7.20
C ARG A 299 -31.05 -6.96 8.06
N SER A 300 -29.78 -6.69 8.37
CA SER A 300 -29.41 -5.52 9.19
C SER A 300 -29.85 -4.20 8.56
N ILE A 301 -29.80 -4.12 7.23
CA ILE A 301 -30.30 -2.98 6.45
C ILE A 301 -31.80 -2.87 6.63
N LYS A 302 -32.57 -3.92 6.27
CA LYS A 302 -34.04 -3.95 6.36
C LYS A 302 -34.54 -3.53 7.76
N GLU A 303 -33.95 -4.06 8.83
CA GLU A 303 -34.32 -3.77 10.23
C GLU A 303 -34.10 -2.32 10.67
N ARG A 304 -33.26 -1.55 9.96
CA ARG A 304 -32.85 -0.19 10.35
C ARG A 304 -33.35 0.88 9.39
N LEU A 305 -34.19 0.51 8.43
CA LEU A 305 -34.90 1.47 7.58
C LEU A 305 -36.07 2.10 8.32
N GLU A 306 -36.32 3.38 8.05
CA GLU A 306 -37.56 4.04 8.44
C GLU A 306 -38.65 3.69 7.40
N GLU A 307 -39.50 2.69 7.68
CA GLU A 307 -40.48 2.15 6.74
C GLU A 307 -41.51 3.19 6.24
N GLU A 308 -41.73 4.27 7.00
CA GLU A 308 -42.62 5.37 6.61
C GLU A 308 -42.05 6.25 5.50
N THR A 309 -40.72 6.31 5.36
CA THR A 309 -40.03 7.23 4.43
C THR A 309 -39.16 6.51 3.41
N MET A 310 -38.81 5.25 3.64
CA MET A 310 -37.88 4.47 2.81
C MET A 310 -38.48 3.15 2.34
N ALA A 311 -38.16 2.76 1.11
CA ALA A 311 -38.58 1.51 0.50
C ALA A 311 -37.36 0.67 0.10
N PHE A 312 -37.16 -0.47 0.77
CA PHE A 312 -36.11 -1.41 0.40
C PHE A 312 -36.37 -2.04 -0.97
N ARG A 313 -35.32 -2.17 -1.78
CA ARG A 313 -35.36 -2.84 -3.09
C ARG A 313 -34.14 -3.70 -3.31
N LEU A 314 -34.37 -5.02 -3.38
CA LEU A 314 -33.36 -5.96 -3.84
C LEU A 314 -33.46 -6.13 -5.36
N VAL A 315 -32.38 -5.78 -6.05
CA VAL A 315 -32.26 -5.96 -7.50
C VAL A 315 -31.48 -7.25 -7.79
N THR A 316 -32.06 -8.09 -8.64
CA THR A 316 -31.57 -9.41 -9.07
C THR A 316 -31.59 -9.49 -10.60
N LEU A 317 -31.04 -10.55 -11.18
CA LEU A 317 -31.15 -10.76 -12.64
C LEU A 317 -32.60 -10.91 -13.11
N GLU A 318 -33.49 -11.43 -12.27
CA GLU A 318 -34.89 -11.67 -12.62
C GLU A 318 -35.71 -10.38 -12.71
N ASN A 319 -35.30 -9.32 -12.02
CA ASN A 319 -36.10 -8.10 -11.91
C ASN A 319 -35.37 -6.82 -12.39
N CYS A 320 -34.07 -6.86 -12.68
CA CYS A 320 -33.29 -5.65 -12.97
C CYS A 320 -33.86 -4.83 -14.13
N MET A 321 -34.32 -5.48 -15.21
CA MET A 321 -34.88 -4.83 -16.39
C MET A 321 -36.20 -4.08 -16.14
N ARG A 322 -36.77 -4.16 -14.94
CA ARG A 322 -37.87 -3.27 -14.51
C ARG A 322 -37.41 -1.85 -14.21
N TYR A 323 -36.14 -1.70 -13.83
CA TYR A 323 -35.56 -0.45 -13.32
C TYR A 323 -34.43 0.10 -14.18
N VAL A 324 -33.83 -0.73 -15.04
CA VAL A 324 -32.69 -0.35 -15.89
C VAL A 324 -32.89 -0.77 -17.34
N SER A 325 -32.21 -0.08 -18.26
CA SER A 325 -32.44 -0.17 -19.70
C SER A 325 -31.27 -0.80 -20.47
N PHE A 326 -30.57 -1.78 -19.87
CA PHE A 326 -29.40 -2.42 -20.46
C PHE A 326 -29.58 -2.71 -21.95
N THR A 327 -28.63 -2.22 -22.76
CA THR A 327 -28.68 -2.38 -24.21
C THR A 327 -28.45 -3.84 -24.61
N GLY A 328 -28.85 -4.20 -25.82
CA GLY A 328 -28.56 -5.54 -26.36
C GLY A 328 -27.06 -5.87 -26.35
N SER A 329 -26.21 -4.87 -26.58
CA SER A 329 -24.74 -4.98 -26.52
C SER A 329 -24.26 -5.32 -25.11
N VAL A 330 -24.73 -4.59 -24.09
CA VAL A 330 -24.39 -4.86 -22.68
C VAL A 330 -24.85 -6.26 -22.26
N ILE A 331 -26.08 -6.65 -22.61
CA ILE A 331 -26.62 -7.97 -22.29
C ILE A 331 -25.79 -9.07 -22.96
N GLN A 332 -25.46 -8.90 -24.24
CA GLN A 332 -24.62 -9.85 -24.97
C GLN A 332 -23.23 -9.97 -24.33
N LYS A 333 -22.54 -8.84 -24.07
CA LYS A 333 -21.20 -8.83 -23.48
C LYS A 333 -21.16 -9.41 -22.07
N PHE A 334 -22.23 -9.21 -21.28
CA PHE A 334 -22.39 -9.88 -20.00
C PHE A 334 -22.51 -11.41 -20.15
N ASN A 335 -23.37 -11.88 -21.07
CA ASN A 335 -23.54 -13.32 -21.33
C ASN A 335 -22.26 -13.98 -21.89
N GLU A 336 -21.44 -13.23 -22.64
CA GLU A 336 -20.12 -13.65 -23.13
C GLU A 336 -19.03 -13.62 -22.04
N GLY A 337 -19.33 -13.12 -20.83
CA GLY A 337 -18.38 -13.01 -19.72
C GLY A 337 -17.41 -11.82 -19.82
N LYS A 338 -17.61 -10.90 -20.78
CA LYS A 338 -16.80 -9.68 -20.93
C LYS A 338 -17.12 -8.64 -19.86
N ILE A 339 -18.39 -8.57 -19.45
CA ILE A 339 -18.86 -7.74 -18.33
C ILE A 339 -19.07 -8.66 -17.13
N SER A 340 -18.37 -8.39 -16.03
CA SER A 340 -18.61 -9.13 -14.78
C SER A 340 -19.82 -8.58 -14.02
N TYR A 341 -20.35 -9.34 -13.07
CA TYR A 341 -21.40 -8.89 -12.17
C TYR A 341 -21.08 -7.56 -11.46
N THR A 342 -19.81 -7.33 -11.09
CA THR A 342 -19.36 -6.07 -10.48
C THR A 342 -19.62 -4.89 -11.42
N HIS A 343 -19.18 -4.99 -12.67
CA HIS A 343 -19.30 -3.90 -13.63
C HIS A 343 -20.72 -3.74 -14.17
N LEU A 344 -21.51 -4.82 -14.19
CA LEU A 344 -22.95 -4.73 -14.43
C LEU A 344 -23.65 -3.97 -13.29
N SER A 345 -23.24 -4.17 -12.03
CA SER A 345 -23.74 -3.39 -10.90
C SER A 345 -23.33 -1.91 -10.96
N ASP A 346 -22.17 -1.59 -11.52
CA ASP A 346 -21.75 -0.19 -11.74
C ASP A 346 -22.70 0.53 -12.72
N LEU A 347 -22.98 -0.11 -13.86
CA LEU A 347 -23.96 0.37 -14.85
C LEU A 347 -25.33 0.57 -14.20
N MET A 348 -25.81 -0.46 -13.51
CA MET A 348 -27.12 -0.46 -12.87
C MET A 348 -27.25 0.64 -11.82
N ARG A 349 -26.26 0.77 -10.92
CA ARG A 349 -26.26 1.77 -9.85
C ARG A 349 -26.35 3.19 -10.41
N ALA A 350 -25.55 3.49 -11.44
CA ALA A 350 -25.55 4.80 -12.06
C ALA A 350 -26.93 5.14 -12.64
N GLU A 351 -27.56 4.19 -13.33
CA GLU A 351 -28.89 4.38 -13.91
C GLU A 351 -30.00 4.50 -12.85
N LEU A 352 -29.98 3.65 -11.82
CA LEU A 352 -30.95 3.69 -10.72
C LEU A 352 -30.94 5.06 -10.01
N LEU A 353 -29.76 5.55 -9.66
CA LEU A 353 -29.60 6.83 -8.98
C LEU A 353 -29.93 8.02 -9.90
N TYR A 354 -29.68 7.91 -11.21
CA TYR A 354 -30.11 8.94 -12.16
C TYR A 354 -31.64 8.99 -12.29
N ARG A 355 -32.30 7.86 -12.53
CA ARG A 355 -33.73 7.80 -12.85
C ARG A 355 -34.63 8.00 -11.63
N TYR A 356 -34.32 7.29 -10.55
CA TYR A 356 -35.15 7.21 -9.36
C TYR A 356 -34.57 8.02 -8.20
N GLY A 357 -33.26 8.25 -8.19
CA GLY A 357 -32.57 8.76 -7.01
C GLY A 357 -32.61 7.74 -5.86
N GLY A 358 -32.63 8.26 -4.64
CA GLY A 358 -32.65 7.47 -3.42
C GLY A 358 -31.25 7.07 -2.98
N MET A 359 -31.12 5.89 -2.38
CA MET A 359 -29.87 5.40 -1.81
C MET A 359 -29.38 4.15 -2.53
N TRP A 360 -28.07 4.08 -2.78
CA TRP A 360 -27.38 2.83 -3.08
C TRP A 360 -26.57 2.39 -1.87
N ILE A 361 -26.70 1.13 -1.49
CA ILE A 361 -25.88 0.50 -0.46
C ILE A 361 -25.47 -0.89 -0.93
N ASP A 362 -24.16 -1.14 -1.00
CA ASP A 362 -23.65 -2.47 -1.32
C ASP A 362 -24.16 -3.54 -0.35
N ALA A 363 -24.41 -4.74 -0.85
CA ALA A 363 -24.94 -5.86 -0.07
C ALA A 363 -24.02 -6.40 1.04
N THR A 364 -22.78 -5.89 1.16
CA THR A 364 -21.83 -6.29 2.21
C THR A 364 -21.72 -5.26 3.34
N TYR A 365 -22.65 -4.31 3.43
CA TYR A 365 -22.76 -3.40 4.57
C TYR A 365 -23.60 -4.01 5.68
N VAL A 366 -23.08 -3.97 6.90
CA VAL A 366 -23.87 -4.20 8.12
C VAL A 366 -24.22 -2.85 8.75
N LEU A 367 -25.50 -2.62 9.00
CA LEU A 367 -25.95 -1.45 9.76
C LEU A 367 -26.07 -1.81 11.24
N THR A 368 -25.61 -0.91 12.10
CA THR A 368 -25.70 -1.01 13.57
C THR A 368 -26.69 -0.01 14.14
N ALA A 369 -27.01 1.06 13.40
CA ALA A 369 -28.03 2.05 13.72
C ALA A 369 -28.78 2.52 12.44
N PRO A 370 -29.94 3.18 12.56
CA PRO A 370 -30.61 3.83 11.43
C PRO A 370 -29.72 4.86 10.73
N PHE A 371 -30.06 5.18 9.48
CA PHE A 371 -29.33 6.21 8.73
C PHE A 371 -29.43 7.59 9.43
N PRO A 372 -28.30 8.28 9.65
CA PRO A 372 -28.31 9.65 10.14
C PRO A 372 -29.11 10.58 9.22
N LYS A 373 -30.05 11.35 9.79
CA LYS A 373 -30.98 12.20 9.02
C LYS A 373 -30.29 13.35 8.28
N ASP A 374 -29.13 13.79 8.75
CA ASP A 374 -28.31 14.82 8.14
C ASP A 374 -27.75 14.40 6.77
N ILE A 375 -27.63 13.11 6.48
CA ILE A 375 -27.27 12.58 5.15
C ILE A 375 -28.16 13.16 4.04
N PHE A 376 -29.46 13.31 4.33
CA PHE A 376 -30.46 13.74 3.35
C PHE A 376 -30.49 15.26 3.14
N ALA A 377 -29.74 16.02 3.94
CA ALA A 377 -29.62 17.47 3.77
C ALA A 377 -28.60 17.85 2.68
N PHE A 378 -27.75 16.92 2.24
CA PHE A 378 -26.74 17.18 1.23
C PHE A 378 -27.30 17.01 -0.19
N PRO A 379 -26.82 17.78 -1.19
CA PRO A 379 -27.25 17.63 -2.58
C PRO A 379 -27.01 16.21 -3.13
N ILE A 380 -25.90 15.59 -2.73
CA ILE A 380 -25.57 14.18 -2.85
C ILE A 380 -24.80 13.80 -1.58
N TYR A 381 -24.80 12.52 -1.21
CA TYR A 381 -23.98 12.04 -0.10
C TYR A 381 -23.28 10.74 -0.45
N THR A 382 -22.02 10.61 -0.01
CA THR A 382 -21.21 9.39 -0.06
C THR A 382 -20.21 9.42 1.09
N LEU A 383 -19.53 8.29 1.33
CA LEU A 383 -18.46 8.24 2.33
C LEU A 383 -17.21 8.92 1.79
N ARG A 384 -16.65 9.83 2.59
CA ARG A 384 -15.42 10.57 2.30
C ARG A 384 -14.42 10.37 3.42
N PHE A 385 -13.14 10.19 3.09
CA PHE A 385 -12.07 9.89 4.03
C PHE A 385 -10.99 10.97 3.96
N GLN A 386 -10.38 11.31 5.10
CA GLN A 386 -9.32 12.34 5.15
C GLN A 386 -8.06 11.92 4.41
N THR A 387 -7.78 10.62 4.43
CA THR A 387 -6.67 10.00 3.72
C THR A 387 -7.21 8.93 2.78
N PRO A 388 -6.56 8.71 1.63
CA PRO A 388 -6.92 7.60 0.77
C PRO A 388 -6.72 6.27 1.50
N VAL A 389 -7.47 5.25 1.09
CA VAL A 389 -7.36 3.90 1.69
C VAL A 389 -5.99 3.28 1.38
N TRP A 390 -5.41 3.64 0.24
CA TRP A 390 -4.05 3.27 -0.19
C TRP A 390 -3.52 4.27 -1.20
N SER A 391 -2.20 4.28 -1.47
CA SER A 391 -1.57 5.42 -2.15
C SER A 391 -2.00 5.64 -3.61
N ALA A 392 -2.38 4.59 -4.35
CA ALA A 392 -2.84 4.71 -5.74
C ALA A 392 -4.37 4.67 -5.90
N ASP A 393 -5.10 5.02 -4.84
CA ASP A 393 -6.55 5.20 -4.86
C ASP A 393 -6.93 6.48 -5.62
N ILE A 394 -7.51 6.35 -6.83
CA ILE A 394 -7.94 7.48 -7.67
C ILE A 394 -9.01 8.35 -6.99
N THR A 395 -9.79 7.77 -6.07
CA THR A 395 -10.77 8.53 -5.29
C THR A 395 -10.07 9.58 -4.42
N LYS A 396 -8.84 9.29 -3.97
CA LYS A 396 -8.09 10.10 -3.00
C LYS A 396 -8.91 10.35 -1.73
N GLY A 397 -9.78 9.40 -1.36
CA GLY A 397 -10.74 9.53 -0.27
C GLY A 397 -11.91 10.49 -0.53
N ARG A 398 -12.07 11.05 -1.74
CA ARG A 398 -13.11 12.06 -2.05
C ARG A 398 -14.52 11.49 -2.18
N TRP A 399 -14.66 10.20 -2.46
CA TRP A 399 -15.95 9.49 -2.52
C TRP A 399 -15.75 8.00 -2.24
N SER A 400 -16.86 7.27 -2.08
CA SER A 400 -16.89 5.81 -2.02
C SER A 400 -17.95 5.28 -2.97
N GLY A 401 -17.55 4.49 -3.97
CA GLY A 401 -18.46 3.95 -4.99
C GLY A 401 -19.60 3.09 -4.42
N ASN A 402 -19.42 2.51 -3.24
CA ASN A 402 -20.30 1.50 -2.63
C ASN A 402 -21.44 2.06 -1.74
N PHE A 403 -21.51 3.37 -1.52
CA PHE A 403 -22.55 4.00 -0.71
C PHE A 403 -22.90 5.39 -1.25
N TRP A 404 -24.16 5.59 -1.62
CA TRP A 404 -24.64 6.85 -2.19
C TRP A 404 -26.02 7.20 -1.69
N TYR A 405 -26.28 8.51 -1.58
CA TYR A 405 -27.60 9.10 -1.63
C TYR A 405 -27.60 10.21 -2.69
N ALA A 406 -28.66 10.29 -3.49
CA ALA A 406 -28.86 11.36 -4.46
C ALA A 406 -30.34 11.56 -4.82
N PRO A 407 -30.81 12.81 -4.99
CA PRO A 407 -32.05 13.09 -5.68
C PRO A 407 -32.00 12.62 -7.14
N LYS A 408 -33.18 12.32 -7.73
CA LYS A 408 -33.27 11.96 -9.15
C LYS A 408 -32.76 13.08 -10.06
N GLY A 409 -32.17 12.71 -11.20
CA GLY A 409 -31.73 13.63 -12.25
C GLY A 409 -30.39 14.33 -11.99
N LYS A 410 -29.61 13.88 -11.00
CA LYS A 410 -28.29 14.47 -10.71
C LYS A 410 -27.29 14.24 -11.84
N LYS A 411 -26.57 15.30 -12.20
CA LYS A 411 -25.62 15.31 -13.34
C LYS A 411 -24.51 14.29 -13.21
N LEU A 412 -24.00 14.05 -12.00
CA LEU A 412 -23.01 13.01 -11.73
C LEU A 412 -23.50 11.64 -12.24
N PHE A 413 -24.69 11.22 -11.83
CA PHE A 413 -25.22 9.90 -12.18
C PHE A 413 -25.66 9.82 -13.63
N GLN A 414 -26.14 10.93 -14.22
CA GLN A 414 -26.38 10.99 -15.65
C GLN A 414 -25.09 10.73 -16.44
N PHE A 415 -24.05 11.51 -16.15
CA PHE A 415 -22.76 11.40 -16.83
C PHE A 415 -22.13 10.03 -16.62
N LEU A 416 -22.22 9.49 -15.40
CA LEU A 416 -21.69 8.18 -15.05
C LEU A 416 -22.37 7.07 -15.85
N MET A 417 -23.71 7.06 -15.89
CA MET A 417 -24.52 6.11 -16.64
C MET A 417 -24.16 6.16 -18.14
N GLU A 418 -24.16 7.35 -18.73
CA GLU A 418 -23.87 7.54 -20.15
C GLU A 418 -22.44 7.17 -20.52
N SER A 419 -21.47 7.49 -19.65
CA SER A 419 -20.05 7.15 -19.85
C SER A 419 -19.82 5.64 -19.81
N LEU A 420 -20.40 4.96 -18.83
CA LEU A 420 -20.26 3.51 -18.68
C LEU A 420 -20.95 2.77 -19.82
N TRP A 421 -22.13 3.22 -20.27
CA TRP A 421 -22.76 2.67 -21.46
C TRP A 421 -21.91 2.90 -22.70
N TYR A 422 -21.49 4.14 -22.96
CA TYR A 422 -20.67 4.46 -24.11
C TYR A 422 -19.41 3.59 -24.16
N TYR A 423 -18.73 3.45 -23.02
CA TYR A 423 -17.58 2.55 -22.86
C TYR A 423 -17.93 1.14 -23.30
N TRP A 424 -18.99 0.55 -22.74
CA TRP A 424 -19.39 -0.84 -23.06
C TRP A 424 -20.06 -1.00 -24.42
N GLU A 425 -20.47 0.05 -25.11
CA GLU A 425 -20.87 -0.02 -26.51
C GLU A 425 -19.65 -0.14 -27.44
N VAL A 426 -18.58 0.58 -27.12
CA VAL A 426 -17.39 0.68 -27.99
C VAL A 426 -16.32 -0.36 -27.67
N GLU A 427 -16.19 -0.77 -26.41
CA GLU A 427 -15.08 -1.62 -25.93
C GLU A 427 -15.56 -3.05 -25.67
N ASP A 428 -14.71 -4.04 -25.99
CA ASP A 428 -14.98 -5.46 -25.72
C ASP A 428 -14.28 -5.98 -24.45
N GLU A 429 -13.43 -5.16 -23.83
CA GLU A 429 -12.66 -5.53 -22.66
C GLU A 429 -12.71 -4.43 -21.60
N LEU A 430 -12.60 -4.84 -20.34
CA LEU A 430 -12.47 -3.93 -19.21
C LEU A 430 -11.03 -3.40 -19.13
N ILE A 431 -10.86 -2.08 -19.11
CA ILE A 431 -9.56 -1.43 -19.04
C ILE A 431 -8.91 -1.59 -17.66
N ASP A 432 -9.69 -1.41 -16.59
CA ASP A 432 -9.25 -1.54 -15.21
C ASP A 432 -10.48 -1.76 -14.31
N TYR A 433 -10.29 -2.48 -13.20
CA TYR A 433 -11.35 -2.82 -12.24
C TYR A 433 -12.05 -1.57 -11.66
N TYR A 434 -11.34 -0.45 -11.55
CA TYR A 434 -11.88 0.79 -10.98
C TYR A 434 -12.45 1.75 -12.05
N LEU A 435 -12.92 1.24 -13.20
CA LEU A 435 -13.48 2.03 -14.30
C LEU A 435 -14.46 3.12 -13.81
N ILE A 436 -15.41 2.74 -12.95
CA ILE A 436 -16.41 3.67 -12.41
C ILE A 436 -15.78 4.85 -11.67
N ASP A 437 -14.71 4.62 -10.88
CA ASP A 437 -14.04 5.66 -10.12
C ASP A 437 -13.25 6.60 -11.03
N TYR A 438 -12.65 6.10 -12.11
CA TYR A 438 -12.01 6.96 -13.12
C TYR A 438 -13.04 7.87 -13.83
N VAL A 439 -14.25 7.36 -14.10
CA VAL A 439 -15.33 8.17 -14.69
C VAL A 439 -15.83 9.22 -13.70
N ILE A 440 -15.99 8.88 -12.41
CA ILE A 440 -16.34 9.86 -11.36
C ILE A 440 -15.24 10.91 -11.22
N ALA A 441 -13.97 10.52 -11.29
CA ALA A 441 -12.84 11.45 -11.28
C ALA A 441 -12.91 12.45 -12.46
N ALA A 442 -13.25 11.97 -13.66
CA ALA A 442 -13.47 12.84 -14.81
C ALA A 442 -14.65 13.81 -14.57
N ALA A 443 -15.77 13.33 -14.03
CA ALA A 443 -16.92 14.17 -13.69
C ALA A 443 -16.55 15.26 -12.66
N PHE A 444 -15.78 14.90 -11.64
CA PHE A 444 -15.30 15.81 -10.60
C PHE A 444 -14.40 16.91 -11.16
N GLU A 445 -13.55 16.60 -12.15
CA GLU A 445 -12.67 17.60 -12.77
C GLU A 445 -13.41 18.50 -13.77
N GLU A 446 -14.34 17.93 -14.54
CA GLU A 446 -14.97 18.61 -15.68
C GLU A 446 -16.19 19.44 -15.27
N PHE A 447 -16.89 19.08 -14.18
CA PHE A 447 -18.13 19.74 -13.78
C PHE A 447 -18.02 20.41 -12.41
N PRO A 448 -17.94 21.76 -12.36
CA PRO A 448 -17.85 22.50 -11.10
C PRO A 448 -18.98 22.20 -10.11
N GLU A 449 -20.20 21.94 -10.60
CA GLU A 449 -21.34 21.55 -9.76
C GLU A 449 -21.10 20.18 -9.08
N VAL A 450 -20.63 19.17 -9.82
CA VAL A 450 -20.36 17.83 -9.28
C VAL A 450 -19.26 17.90 -8.23
N LYS A 451 -18.20 18.68 -8.52
CA LYS A 451 -17.14 18.96 -7.56
C LYS A 451 -17.69 19.56 -6.26
N ALA A 452 -18.48 20.63 -6.38
CA ALA A 452 -19.03 21.33 -5.22
C ALA A 452 -19.99 20.45 -4.40
N GLU A 453 -20.77 19.59 -5.05
CA GLU A 453 -21.67 18.65 -4.38
C GLU A 453 -20.89 17.57 -3.61
N LEU A 454 -19.83 16.99 -4.20
CA LEU A 454 -18.98 16.00 -3.53
C LEU A 454 -18.16 16.62 -2.38
N GLU A 455 -17.64 17.84 -2.55
CA GLU A 455 -16.85 18.53 -1.52
C GLU A 455 -17.69 18.95 -0.29
N GLN A 456 -19.01 19.03 -0.43
CA GLN A 456 -19.93 19.27 0.70
C GLN A 456 -20.11 18.04 1.60
N CYS A 457 -19.82 16.83 1.10
CA CYS A 457 -19.92 15.61 1.92
C CYS A 457 -18.90 15.69 3.09
N PRO A 458 -19.34 15.49 4.34
CA PRO A 458 -18.45 15.53 5.49
C PRO A 458 -17.51 14.32 5.47
N PHE A 459 -16.32 14.48 6.06
CA PHE A 459 -15.45 13.34 6.31
C PHE A 459 -16.10 12.37 7.29
N CYS A 460 -16.12 11.09 6.93
CA CYS A 460 -16.55 10.02 7.79
C CYS A 460 -15.63 9.96 9.02
N LYS A 461 -16.22 10.07 10.21
CA LYS A 461 -15.49 9.99 11.49
C LYS A 461 -15.36 8.55 12.01
N ALA A 462 -16.20 7.65 11.52
CA ALA A 462 -16.22 6.26 11.94
C ALA A 462 -15.21 5.45 11.14
N ASP A 463 -14.61 4.45 11.78
CA ASP A 463 -13.81 3.43 11.09
C ASP A 463 -14.74 2.40 10.46
N VAL A 464 -15.12 2.66 9.21
CA VAL A 464 -16.06 1.85 8.41
C VAL A 464 -15.54 0.42 8.19
N PHE A 465 -14.23 0.18 8.27
CA PHE A 465 -13.61 -1.12 8.03
C PHE A 465 -13.17 -1.84 9.32
N ALA A 466 -13.43 -1.24 10.48
CA ALA A 466 -13.01 -1.76 11.79
C ALA A 466 -13.37 -3.25 12.01
N LEU A 467 -14.54 -3.67 11.52
CA LEU A 467 -15.01 -5.04 11.72
C LEU A 467 -14.15 -6.09 11.00
N HIS A 468 -13.43 -5.75 9.93
CA HIS A 468 -12.57 -6.71 9.24
C HIS A 468 -11.60 -7.42 10.19
N GLY A 469 -11.02 -6.69 11.15
CA GLY A 469 -10.10 -7.24 12.13
C GLY A 469 -10.74 -7.82 13.40
N TRP A 470 -12.06 -7.60 13.60
CA TRP A 470 -12.72 -7.94 14.87
C TRP A 470 -13.67 -9.12 14.77
N MET A 471 -14.18 -9.44 13.58
CA MET A 471 -15.26 -10.41 13.38
C MET A 471 -14.99 -11.81 13.98
N ASN A 472 -13.74 -12.28 13.93
CA ASN A 472 -13.32 -13.57 14.49
C ASN A 472 -12.87 -13.49 15.96
N GLY A 473 -12.87 -12.30 16.56
CA GLY A 473 -12.62 -12.12 17.98
C GLY A 473 -13.82 -12.53 18.82
N LYS A 474 -13.56 -13.02 20.04
CA LYS A 474 -14.59 -13.29 21.06
C LYS A 474 -15.54 -12.10 21.22
N ALA A 475 -16.85 -12.37 21.22
CA ALA A 475 -17.91 -11.40 21.48
C ALA A 475 -18.08 -11.12 22.98
N THR A 476 -17.17 -10.33 23.55
CA THR A 476 -17.34 -9.82 24.92
C THR A 476 -18.32 -8.64 24.94
N PRO A 477 -19.01 -8.38 26.06
CA PRO A 477 -19.91 -7.22 26.18
C PRO A 477 -19.28 -5.90 25.73
N GLU A 478 -18.01 -5.66 26.08
CA GLU A 478 -17.29 -4.43 25.74
C GLU A 478 -17.03 -4.32 24.22
N ARG A 479 -16.71 -5.45 23.56
CA ARG A 479 -16.50 -5.46 22.11
C ARG A 479 -17.81 -5.27 21.35
N ILE A 480 -18.90 -5.87 21.82
CA ILE A 480 -20.23 -5.68 21.23
C ILE A 480 -20.69 -4.23 21.41
N GLU A 481 -20.51 -3.64 22.59
CA GLU A 481 -20.80 -2.24 22.85
C GLU A 481 -19.97 -1.32 21.93
N LYS A 482 -18.70 -1.65 21.71
CA LYS A 482 -17.83 -0.93 20.76
C LYS A 482 -18.33 -1.01 19.32
N VAL A 483 -18.83 -2.17 18.88
CA VAL A 483 -19.45 -2.35 17.55
C VAL A 483 -20.72 -1.52 17.43
N GLN A 484 -21.56 -1.51 18.46
CA GLN A 484 -22.84 -0.77 18.45
C GLN A 484 -22.66 0.75 18.52
N ARG A 485 -21.60 1.24 19.20
CA ARG A 485 -21.35 2.67 19.39
C ARG A 485 -20.31 3.27 18.44
N GLY A 486 -19.54 2.46 17.72
CA GLY A 486 -18.39 2.95 16.93
C GLY A 486 -18.77 3.64 15.62
N GLY A 487 -19.91 3.29 15.03
CA GLY A 487 -20.43 3.83 13.77
C GLY A 487 -21.84 3.31 13.52
N PHE A 488 -22.56 3.89 12.54
CA PHE A 488 -23.89 3.41 12.14
C PHE A 488 -23.84 2.33 11.06
N LEU A 489 -22.70 2.19 10.37
CA LEU A 489 -22.49 1.26 9.28
C LEU A 489 -21.05 0.73 9.28
N TYR A 490 -20.87 -0.51 8.84
CA TYR A 490 -19.55 -1.12 8.61
C TYR A 490 -19.54 -1.90 7.31
N LYS A 491 -18.48 -1.72 6.51
CA LYS A 491 -18.26 -2.50 5.29
C LYS A 491 -17.60 -3.83 5.67
N LEU A 492 -18.14 -4.94 5.18
CA LEU A 492 -17.56 -6.27 5.35
C LEU A 492 -16.99 -6.79 4.02
N ASN A 493 -16.05 -7.74 4.13
CA ASN A 493 -15.48 -8.44 2.99
C ASN A 493 -16.09 -9.84 2.88
N HIS A 494 -16.84 -10.08 1.81
CA HIS A 494 -17.50 -11.37 1.59
C HIS A 494 -16.57 -12.53 1.20
N HIS A 495 -15.31 -12.23 0.88
CA HIS A 495 -14.27 -13.24 0.69
C HIS A 495 -13.51 -13.59 1.98
N ALA A 496 -13.75 -12.85 3.07
CA ALA A 496 -13.11 -13.14 4.34
C ALA A 496 -13.75 -14.35 5.02
N ASP A 497 -12.92 -15.17 5.65
CA ASP A 497 -13.38 -16.34 6.40
C ASP A 497 -13.81 -15.92 7.82
N TYR A 498 -15.10 -15.65 7.99
CA TYR A 498 -15.69 -15.31 9.27
C TYR A 498 -16.24 -16.55 9.98
N GLN A 499 -15.75 -16.82 11.18
CA GLN A 499 -16.07 -18.00 11.97
C GLN A 499 -17.02 -17.62 13.11
N LYS A 500 -18.07 -18.42 13.36
CA LYS A 500 -19.04 -18.15 14.44
C LYS A 500 -18.47 -18.40 15.84
N GLU A 501 -17.45 -19.24 15.91
CA GLU A 501 -16.72 -19.59 17.13
C GLU A 501 -15.21 -19.46 16.89
N ASN A 502 -14.45 -19.09 17.92
CA ASN A 502 -12.99 -19.06 17.86
C ASN A 502 -12.40 -20.45 18.16
N MET A 503 -11.07 -20.58 18.13
CA MET A 503 -10.38 -21.86 18.41
C MET A 503 -10.66 -22.43 19.83
N ALA A 504 -11.18 -21.62 20.75
CA ALA A 504 -11.55 -22.03 22.10
C ALA A 504 -13.05 -22.40 22.21
N GLY A 505 -13.80 -22.43 21.10
CA GLY A 505 -15.25 -22.70 21.09
C GLY A 505 -16.10 -21.53 21.61
N GLU A 506 -15.52 -20.33 21.69
CA GLU A 506 -16.25 -19.16 22.20
C GLU A 506 -16.89 -18.39 21.04
N LYS A 507 -18.13 -17.93 21.26
CA LYS A 507 -18.88 -17.13 20.29
C LYS A 507 -18.10 -15.88 19.88
N THR A 508 -17.92 -15.69 18.57
CA THR A 508 -17.26 -14.53 17.98
C THR A 508 -18.22 -13.38 17.75
N ILE A 509 -17.72 -12.20 17.36
CA ILE A 509 -18.56 -11.08 16.94
C ILE A 509 -19.42 -11.46 15.73
N TYR A 510 -18.86 -12.19 14.74
CA TYR A 510 -19.65 -12.71 13.62
C TYR A 510 -20.77 -13.63 14.10
N GLY A 511 -20.45 -14.60 14.97
CA GLY A 511 -21.44 -15.49 15.57
C GLY A 511 -22.52 -14.74 16.36
N TYR A 512 -22.16 -13.64 17.03
CA TYR A 512 -23.10 -12.75 17.71
C TYR A 512 -24.05 -12.08 16.73
N LEU A 513 -23.53 -11.46 15.67
CA LEU A 513 -24.33 -10.75 14.67
C LEU A 513 -25.26 -11.70 13.89
N CYS A 514 -24.81 -12.92 13.57
CA CYS A 514 -25.67 -13.93 12.93
C CYS A 514 -26.81 -14.43 13.81
N GLY A 515 -26.64 -14.41 15.14
CA GLY A 515 -27.61 -14.95 16.10
C GLY A 515 -28.62 -13.94 16.64
N GLN A 516 -28.49 -12.66 16.30
CA GLN A 516 -29.61 -11.71 16.31
C GLN A 516 -30.52 -12.03 15.14
#